data_AF-A0A7G1NKY4-F1
#
_entry.id   AF-A0A7G1NKY4-F1
#
_cell.length_a   1.000
_cell.length_b   1.000
_cell.length_c   1.000
_cell.angle_alpha   90.00
_cell.angle_beta   90.00
_cell.angle_gamma   90.00
#
_symmetry.space_group_name_H-M   'P 1'
#
loop_
_entity.id
_entity.type
_entity.pdbx_description
1 polymer ?
#
loop_
_entity_poly.entity_id
_entity_poly.type
_entity_poly.pdbx_seq_one_letter_code
_entity_poly.pdbx_strand_id
1 'polypeptide(L)'
;MQADEDTVRDVIHRFNEIGLACLDPRWAGGRPRLLSPDDEDFVVATATTRPTKLGEPFTRWSIRKLADYLRKVHGRVIRIGREALRCLLARRGITFQRTKTWKESPDPERDAKLDRIEEVLERFPDRVFAFDEFGPLGIRPTAGSCWAEQGRPERHPATYPAPTACATSMAAIRSATTGCGASTARRRAP
;
A
#
# COMPACT_ATOMS: atom_id res chain seq x y z
N MET A 1 -21.34 -38.76 19.61
CA MET A 1 -20.05 -39.03 18.96
C MET A 1 -19.31 -40.01 19.87
N GLN A 2 -19.41 -41.32 19.62
CA GLN A 2 -18.67 -42.31 20.41
C GLN A 2 -17.31 -42.49 19.74
N ALA A 3 -16.23 -42.35 20.51
CA ALA A 3 -14.90 -42.69 20.05
C ALA A 3 -14.80 -44.22 19.94
N ASP A 4 -14.18 -44.69 18.88
CA ASP A 4 -13.91 -46.11 18.66
C ASP A 4 -13.00 -46.67 19.77
N GLU A 5 -13.27 -47.90 20.23
CA GLU A 5 -12.63 -48.47 21.42
C GLU A 5 -11.12 -48.65 21.24
N ASP A 6 -10.67 -48.97 20.03
CA ASP A 6 -9.26 -49.10 19.69
C ASP A 6 -8.55 -47.74 19.71
N THR A 7 -9.25 -46.67 19.29
CA THR A 7 -8.73 -45.30 19.37
C THR A 7 -8.48 -44.86 20.82
N VAL A 8 -9.36 -45.27 21.76
CA VAL A 8 -9.17 -44.96 23.20
C VAL A 8 -7.97 -45.72 23.76
N ARG A 9 -7.80 -47.00 23.40
CA ARG A 9 -6.68 -47.82 23.84
C ARG A 9 -5.34 -47.26 23.35
N ASP A 10 -5.27 -46.85 22.09
CA ASP A 10 -4.08 -46.25 21.48
C ASP A 10 -3.69 -44.93 22.14
N VAL A 11 -4.68 -44.09 22.47
CA VAL A 11 -4.44 -42.82 23.18
C VAL A 11 -3.91 -43.06 24.60
N ILE A 12 -4.44 -44.06 25.32
CA ILE A 12 -3.97 -44.43 26.67
C ILE A 12 -2.54 -44.95 26.62
N HIS A 13 -2.21 -45.87 25.70
CA HIS A 13 -0.84 -46.37 25.56
C HIS A 13 0.13 -45.23 25.24
N ARG A 14 -0.24 -44.36 24.30
CA ARG A 14 0.59 -43.23 23.91
C ARG A 14 0.72 -42.18 25.03
N PHE A 15 -0.31 -41.98 25.84
CA PHE A 15 -0.23 -41.15 27.04
C PHE A 15 0.74 -41.74 28.07
N ASN A 16 0.73 -43.05 28.27
CA ASN A 16 1.65 -43.71 29.21
C ASN A 16 3.11 -43.66 28.73
N GLU A 17 3.37 -43.65 27.42
CA GLU A 17 4.72 -43.60 26.85
C GLU A 17 5.33 -42.19 26.82
N ILE A 18 4.57 -41.20 26.37
CA ILE A 18 5.08 -39.84 26.09
C ILE A 18 4.34 -38.72 26.84
N GLY A 19 3.42 -39.05 27.73
CA GLY A 19 2.67 -38.09 28.54
C GLY A 19 1.74 -37.20 27.71
N LEU A 20 1.53 -35.96 28.17
CA LEU A 20 0.68 -34.97 27.48
C LEU A 20 1.11 -34.64 26.05
N ALA A 21 2.37 -34.92 25.68
CA ALA A 21 2.85 -34.76 24.30
C ALA A 21 2.09 -35.67 23.31
N CYS A 22 1.37 -36.70 23.77
CA CYS A 22 0.54 -37.53 22.92
C CYS A 22 -0.61 -36.76 22.24
N LEU A 23 -1.09 -35.69 22.89
CA LEU A 23 -2.18 -34.83 22.43
C LEU A 23 -1.70 -33.81 21.38
N ASP A 24 -0.39 -33.67 21.19
CA ASP A 24 0.15 -32.75 20.21
C ASP A 24 -0.14 -33.30 18.80
N PRO A 25 -0.98 -32.61 17.99
CA PRO A 25 -1.34 -33.12 16.68
C PRO A 25 -0.08 -33.19 15.82
N ARG A 26 0.28 -34.41 15.41
CA ARG A 26 1.31 -34.60 14.37
C ARG A 26 0.69 -34.16 13.05
N TRP A 27 0.72 -32.87 12.78
CA TRP A 27 0.36 -32.35 11.47
C TRP A 27 1.28 -33.00 10.45
N ALA A 28 0.70 -33.87 9.61
CA ALA A 28 1.39 -34.31 8.41
C ALA A 28 1.77 -33.05 7.65
N GLY A 29 3.08 -32.86 7.41
CA GLY A 29 3.58 -31.70 6.69
C GLY A 29 2.71 -31.45 5.46
N GLY A 30 2.18 -30.23 5.35
CA GLY A 30 1.24 -29.89 4.29
C GLY A 30 1.83 -30.11 2.90
N ARG A 31 1.00 -29.99 1.86
CA ARG A 31 1.44 -30.10 0.47
C ARG A 31 2.71 -29.27 0.23
N PRO A 32 3.78 -29.85 -0.33
CA PRO A 32 5.03 -29.13 -0.57
C PRO A 32 4.80 -27.84 -1.34
N ARG A 33 5.56 -26.79 -0.97
CA ARG A 33 5.53 -25.51 -1.68
C ARG A 33 6.10 -25.71 -3.08
N LEU A 34 5.34 -25.29 -4.08
CA LEU A 34 5.73 -25.40 -5.50
C LEU A 34 6.70 -24.30 -5.96
N LEU A 35 6.90 -23.26 -5.14
CA LEU A 35 7.75 -22.11 -5.46
C LEU A 35 8.99 -22.14 -4.58
N SER A 36 10.16 -22.03 -5.19
CA SER A 36 11.41 -21.76 -4.47
C SER A 36 11.35 -20.37 -3.84
N PRO A 37 12.03 -20.11 -2.70
CA PRO A 37 12.21 -18.76 -2.18
C PRO A 37 12.71 -17.76 -3.24
N ASP A 38 13.64 -18.17 -4.11
CA ASP A 38 14.18 -17.35 -5.20
C ASP A 38 13.11 -16.99 -6.26
N ASP A 39 12.16 -17.89 -6.49
CA ASP A 39 11.03 -17.64 -7.40
C ASP A 39 10.06 -16.65 -6.78
N GLU A 40 9.81 -16.75 -5.47
CA GLU A 40 8.96 -15.80 -4.76
C GLU A 40 9.55 -14.38 -4.80
N ASP A 41 10.86 -14.25 -4.56
CA ASP A 41 11.54 -12.95 -4.58
C ASP A 41 11.56 -12.36 -5.99
N PHE A 42 11.75 -13.19 -7.02
CA PHE A 42 11.62 -12.76 -8.41
C PHE A 42 10.21 -12.28 -8.75
N VAL A 43 9.17 -12.99 -8.28
CA VAL A 43 7.77 -12.59 -8.47
C VAL A 43 7.49 -11.24 -7.81
N VAL A 44 7.98 -11.02 -6.59
CA VAL A 44 7.84 -9.75 -5.87
C VAL A 44 8.55 -8.63 -6.63
N ALA A 45 9.81 -8.83 -7.03
CA ALA A 45 10.59 -7.84 -7.78
C ALA A 45 9.92 -7.47 -9.11
N THR A 46 9.37 -8.47 -9.81
CA THR A 46 8.62 -8.25 -11.05
C THR A 46 7.34 -7.45 -10.79
N ALA A 47 6.59 -7.77 -9.74
CA ALA A 47 5.35 -7.08 -9.39
C ALA A 47 5.58 -5.61 -9.03
N THR A 48 6.68 -5.29 -8.34
CA THR A 48 7.03 -3.91 -7.96
C THR A 48 7.63 -3.10 -9.10
N THR A 49 8.15 -3.77 -10.13
CA THR A 49 8.73 -3.12 -11.31
C THR A 49 7.62 -2.66 -12.25
N ARG A 50 7.74 -1.46 -12.84
CA ARG A 50 6.76 -1.00 -13.85
C ARG A 50 6.83 -1.88 -15.10
N PRO A 51 5.70 -2.34 -15.65
CA PRO A 51 5.71 -3.20 -16.84
C PRO A 51 6.37 -2.54 -18.07
N THR A 52 6.29 -1.21 -18.18
CA THR A 52 6.98 -0.46 -19.24
C THR A 52 8.50 -0.64 -19.20
N LYS A 53 9.10 -0.81 -18.01
CA LYS A 53 10.54 -1.11 -17.88
C LYS A 53 10.89 -2.52 -18.36
N LEU A 54 9.90 -3.40 -18.42
CA LEU A 54 10.03 -4.80 -18.83
C LEU A 54 9.58 -5.01 -20.29
N GLY A 55 9.34 -3.93 -21.04
CA GLY A 55 8.97 -3.98 -22.46
C GLY A 55 7.49 -4.28 -22.73
N GLU A 56 6.65 -4.30 -21.70
CA GLU A 56 5.22 -4.59 -21.84
C GLU A 56 4.41 -3.33 -22.19
N PRO A 57 3.40 -3.42 -23.09
CA PRO A 57 2.67 -2.28 -23.64
C PRO A 57 1.60 -1.72 -22.67
N PHE A 58 1.81 -1.85 -21.36
CA PHE A 58 0.86 -1.39 -20.35
C PHE A 58 1.55 -0.73 -19.15
N THR A 59 0.81 0.17 -18.49
CA THR A 59 1.35 1.03 -17.43
C THR A 59 1.38 0.37 -16.05
N ARG A 60 0.54 -0.66 -15.81
CA ARG A 60 0.39 -1.32 -14.49
C ARG A 60 0.15 -2.81 -14.58
N TRP A 61 0.62 -3.53 -13.57
CA TRP A 61 0.34 -4.95 -13.39
C TRP A 61 -1.08 -5.18 -12.88
N SER A 62 -1.84 -6.00 -13.60
CA SER A 62 -2.95 -6.75 -12.99
C SER A 62 -2.45 -8.13 -12.59
N ILE A 63 -3.10 -8.78 -11.62
CA ILE A 63 -2.76 -10.16 -11.23
C ILE A 63 -2.77 -11.12 -12.44
N ARG A 64 -3.68 -10.90 -13.41
CA ARG A 64 -3.72 -11.69 -14.65
C ARG A 64 -2.47 -11.44 -15.51
N LYS A 65 -2.19 -10.18 -15.83
CA LYS A 65 -1.04 -9.80 -16.66
C LYS A 65 0.29 -10.24 -16.04
N LEU A 66 0.41 -10.14 -14.72
CA LEU A 66 1.60 -10.59 -13.99
C LEU A 66 1.75 -12.12 -14.11
N ALA A 67 0.69 -12.89 -13.89
CA ALA A 67 0.73 -14.34 -14.09
C ALA A 67 1.02 -14.74 -15.55
N ASP A 68 0.49 -14.00 -16.52
CA ASP A 68 0.75 -14.22 -17.95
C ASP A 68 2.22 -13.96 -18.29
N TYR A 69 2.78 -12.88 -17.76
CA TYR A 69 4.19 -12.52 -17.94
C TYR A 69 5.11 -13.57 -17.31
N LEU A 70 4.87 -13.95 -16.05
CA LEU A 70 5.68 -14.95 -15.34
C LEU A 70 5.70 -16.33 -16.02
N ARG A 71 4.68 -16.65 -16.84
CA ARG A 71 4.68 -17.87 -17.65
C ARG A 71 5.52 -17.78 -18.92
N LYS A 72 5.73 -16.57 -19.44
CA LYS A 72 6.43 -16.30 -20.70
C LYS A 72 7.91 -15.98 -20.50
N VAL A 73 8.31 -15.52 -19.31
CA VAL A 73 9.70 -15.14 -19.03
C VAL A 73 10.63 -16.33 -19.30
N HIS A 74 11.51 -16.15 -20.28
CA HIS A 74 12.53 -17.13 -20.65
C HIS A 74 13.52 -17.31 -19.49
N GLY A 75 13.71 -18.55 -19.04
CA GLY A 75 14.68 -18.91 -17.98
C GLY A 75 14.06 -19.39 -16.65
N ARG A 76 12.82 -18.99 -16.33
CA ARG A 76 12.09 -19.46 -15.13
C ARG A 76 10.59 -19.54 -15.44
N VAL A 77 10.10 -20.72 -15.83
CA VAL A 77 8.67 -20.92 -16.11
C VAL A 77 7.93 -21.11 -14.79
N ILE A 78 7.49 -20.00 -14.19
CA ILE A 78 6.77 -20.03 -12.92
C ILE A 78 5.27 -20.22 -13.19
N ARG A 79 4.76 -21.42 -12.89
CA ARG A 79 3.33 -21.75 -13.00
C ARG A 79 2.62 -21.49 -11.68
N ILE A 80 2.17 -20.25 -11.48
CA ILE A 80 1.42 -19.84 -10.29
C ILE A 80 -0.04 -19.53 -10.63
N GLY A 81 -0.96 -20.01 -9.79
CA GLY A 81 -2.37 -19.65 -9.87
C GLY A 81 -2.61 -18.20 -9.44
N ARG A 82 -3.68 -17.57 -9.94
CA ARG A 82 -4.01 -16.16 -9.62
C ARG A 82 -4.23 -15.91 -8.14
N GLU A 83 -4.85 -16.86 -7.44
CA GLU A 83 -5.07 -16.76 -5.99
C GLU A 83 -3.77 -16.94 -5.22
N ALA A 84 -2.98 -17.95 -5.58
CA ALA A 84 -1.67 -18.17 -4.99
C ALA A 84 -0.76 -16.94 -5.15
N LEU A 85 -0.80 -16.27 -6.30
CA LEU A 85 -0.09 -15.01 -6.55
C LEU A 85 -0.60 -13.88 -5.65
N ARG A 86 -1.92 -13.74 -5.47
CA ARG A 86 -2.47 -12.72 -4.55
C ARG A 86 -2.07 -12.99 -3.11
N CYS A 87 -2.18 -14.23 -2.65
CA CYS A 87 -1.76 -14.63 -1.31
C CYS A 87 -0.24 -14.46 -1.12
N LEU A 88 0.57 -14.73 -2.14
CA LEU A 88 2.01 -14.52 -2.11
C LEU A 88 2.34 -13.03 -1.91
N LEU A 89 1.77 -12.15 -2.75
CA LEU A 89 1.99 -10.71 -2.64
C LEU A 89 1.52 -10.18 -1.27
N ALA A 90 0.33 -10.61 -0.80
CA ALA A 90 -0.18 -10.21 0.49
C ALA A 90 0.72 -10.66 1.66
N ARG A 91 1.19 -11.92 1.65
CA ARG A 91 2.13 -12.45 2.67
C ARG A 91 3.47 -11.72 2.67
N ARG A 92 3.92 -11.24 1.51
CA ARG A 92 5.15 -10.45 1.34
C ARG A 92 4.93 -8.95 1.55
N GLY A 93 3.75 -8.52 2.01
CA GLY A 93 3.44 -7.12 2.28
C GLY A 93 3.32 -6.24 1.04
N ILE A 94 3.17 -6.83 -0.15
CA ILE A 94 3.01 -6.09 -1.41
C ILE A 94 1.53 -5.87 -1.68
N THR A 95 1.11 -4.61 -1.65
CA THR A 95 -0.29 -4.21 -1.81
C THR A 95 -0.44 -3.29 -3.02
N PHE A 96 -1.63 -3.29 -3.62
CA PHE A 96 -1.95 -2.41 -4.74
C PHE A 96 -2.30 -1.02 -4.20
N GLN A 97 -1.45 -0.04 -4.46
CA GLN A 97 -1.54 1.29 -3.86
C GLN A 97 -1.61 2.37 -4.94
N ARG A 98 -2.37 3.44 -4.65
CA ARG A 98 -2.43 4.63 -5.49
C ARG A 98 -1.12 5.40 -5.34
N THR A 99 -0.55 5.81 -6.47
CA THR A 99 0.62 6.67 -6.50
C THR A 99 0.29 8.00 -5.84
N LYS A 100 1.10 8.41 -4.86
CA LYS A 100 0.90 9.65 -4.12
C LYS A 100 1.68 10.78 -4.78
N THR A 101 1.15 11.99 -4.70
CA THR A 101 1.89 13.18 -5.09
C THR A 101 2.32 13.95 -3.85
N TRP A 102 3.45 14.65 -3.93
CA TRP A 102 3.93 15.53 -2.87
C TRP A 102 4.26 16.90 -3.45
N LYS A 103 4.10 17.94 -2.63
CA LYS A 103 4.54 19.30 -2.93
C LYS A 103 5.59 19.67 -1.89
N GLU A 104 6.65 20.33 -2.33
CA GLU A 104 7.65 20.96 -1.49
C GLU A 104 7.84 22.38 -1.98
N SER A 105 8.06 23.30 -1.04
CA SER A 105 8.35 24.68 -1.36
C SER A 105 9.87 24.84 -1.42
N PRO A 106 10.45 25.43 -2.48
CA PRO A 106 11.88 25.74 -2.56
C PRO A 106 12.28 26.96 -1.71
N ASP A 107 11.33 27.56 -0.98
CA ASP A 107 11.53 28.77 -0.18
C ASP A 107 12.36 28.47 1.10
N PRO A 108 13.53 29.10 1.29
CA PRO A 108 14.35 28.88 2.48
C PRO A 108 13.69 29.37 3.78
N GLU A 109 12.73 30.30 3.70
CA GLU A 109 12.00 30.81 4.87
C GLU A 109 10.65 30.11 5.08
N ARG A 110 10.42 28.97 4.41
CA ARG A 110 9.16 28.24 4.45
C ARG A 110 8.63 28.02 5.86
N ASP A 111 9.48 27.54 6.76
CA ASP A 111 9.04 27.16 8.11
C ASP A 111 8.67 28.40 8.93
N ALA A 112 9.48 29.47 8.88
CA ALA A 112 9.17 30.73 9.52
C ALA A 112 7.85 31.35 9.01
N LYS A 113 7.53 31.18 7.73
CA LYS A 113 6.26 31.63 7.15
C LYS A 113 5.09 30.78 7.64
N LEU A 114 5.26 29.45 7.75
CA LEU A 114 4.22 28.57 8.28
C LEU A 114 3.93 28.86 9.76
N ASP A 115 4.96 29.06 10.58
CA ASP A 115 4.82 29.40 12.00
C ASP A 115 4.07 30.72 12.18
N ARG A 116 4.40 31.72 11.36
CA ARG A 116 3.70 33.01 11.37
C ARG A 116 2.23 32.87 10.95
N ILE A 117 1.93 32.02 9.97
CA ILE A 117 0.54 31.75 9.56
C ILE A 117 -0.23 31.10 10.71
N GLU A 118 0.37 30.12 11.39
CA GLU A 118 -0.24 29.45 12.54
C GLU A 118 -0.50 30.42 13.70
N GLU A 119 0.48 31.26 14.07
CA GLU A 119 0.31 32.30 15.09
C GLU A 119 -0.87 33.24 14.77
N VAL A 120 -0.96 33.70 13.53
CA VAL A 120 -2.03 34.61 13.09
C VAL A 120 -3.40 33.92 13.13
N LEU A 121 -3.47 32.65 12.74
CA LEU A 121 -4.71 31.86 12.80
C LEU A 121 -5.18 31.66 14.24
N GLU A 122 -4.27 31.36 15.17
CA GLU A 122 -4.60 31.19 16.59
C GLU A 122 -4.99 32.49 17.28
N ARG A 123 -4.29 33.58 16.97
CA ARG A 123 -4.49 34.87 17.64
C ARG A 123 -5.73 35.61 17.14
N PHE A 124 -6.11 35.42 15.88
CA PHE A 124 -7.21 36.14 15.23
C PHE A 124 -8.19 35.21 14.50
N PRO A 125 -8.80 34.22 15.18
CA PRO A 125 -9.58 33.17 14.52
C PRO A 125 -10.77 33.70 13.70
N ASP A 126 -11.40 34.80 14.14
CA ASP A 126 -12.58 35.38 13.48
C ASP A 126 -12.24 36.43 12.41
N ARG A 127 -10.95 36.68 12.12
CA ARG A 127 -10.50 37.76 11.21
C ARG A 127 -9.50 37.29 10.16
N VAL A 128 -9.55 36.01 9.79
CA VAL A 128 -8.68 35.44 8.75
C VAL A 128 -9.47 35.12 7.49
N PHE A 129 -8.97 35.61 6.35
CA PHE A 129 -9.48 35.27 5.03
C PHE A 129 -8.36 34.56 4.25
N ALA A 130 -8.66 33.43 3.64
CA ALA A 130 -7.75 32.72 2.76
C ALA A 130 -8.20 32.92 1.31
N PHE A 131 -7.27 33.35 0.46
CA PHE A 131 -7.44 33.43 -0.98
C PHE A 131 -6.44 32.46 -1.63
N ASP A 132 -6.91 31.66 -2.56
CA ASP A 132 -6.06 30.80 -3.38
C ASP A 132 -6.39 31.04 -4.85
N GLU A 133 -5.35 31.29 -5.65
CA GLU A 133 -5.51 31.45 -7.09
C GLU A 133 -5.35 30.10 -7.77
N PHE A 134 -6.40 29.66 -8.46
CA PHE A 134 -6.33 28.46 -9.26
C PHE A 134 -5.66 28.79 -10.59
N GLY A 135 -4.39 28.42 -10.73
CA GLY A 135 -3.69 28.53 -12.02
C GLY A 135 -4.40 27.78 -13.15
N PRO A 136 -4.07 28.04 -14.42
CA PRO A 136 -4.68 27.39 -15.59
C PRO A 136 -5.02 25.90 -15.43
N LEU A 137 -6.22 25.53 -15.87
CA LEU A 137 -6.64 24.13 -16.06
C LEU A 137 -5.91 23.51 -17.26
N GLY A 138 -4.63 23.18 -17.08
CA GLY A 138 -3.87 22.36 -18.03
C GLY A 138 -4.21 20.88 -17.88
N ILE A 139 -4.00 20.10 -18.96
CA ILE A 139 -4.08 18.63 -18.89
C ILE A 139 -2.95 18.15 -17.97
N ARG A 140 -3.32 17.65 -16.79
CA ARG A 140 -2.38 17.06 -15.83
C ARG A 140 -2.43 15.53 -15.92
N PRO A 141 -1.29 14.84 -16.04
CA PRO A 141 -1.27 13.39 -15.94
C PRO A 141 -1.84 12.95 -14.60
N THR A 142 -2.88 12.11 -14.62
CA THR A 142 -3.39 11.53 -13.38
C THR A 142 -2.47 10.39 -12.96
N ALA A 143 -1.89 10.51 -11.76
CA ALA A 143 -1.04 9.47 -11.21
C ALA A 143 -1.83 8.16 -11.06
N GLY A 144 -1.20 7.06 -11.46
CA GLY A 144 -1.83 5.75 -11.52
C GLY A 144 -1.84 4.99 -10.19
N SER A 145 -1.76 3.67 -10.30
CA SER A 145 -1.64 2.77 -9.16
C SER A 145 -0.67 1.65 -9.53
N CYS A 146 0.10 1.18 -8.56
CA CYS A 146 1.11 0.14 -8.73
C CYS A 146 1.14 -0.78 -7.52
N TRP A 147 1.76 -1.95 -7.68
CA TRP A 147 2.06 -2.83 -6.55
C TRP A 147 3.32 -2.31 -5.87
N ALA A 148 3.23 -2.08 -4.57
CA ALA A 148 4.32 -1.57 -3.75
C ALA A 148 4.23 -2.14 -2.33
N GLU A 149 5.33 -2.07 -1.59
CA GLU A 149 5.37 -2.43 -0.18
C GLU A 149 4.34 -1.61 0.60
N GLN A 150 3.60 -2.27 1.49
CA GLN A 150 2.51 -1.68 2.25
C GLN A 150 2.96 -0.42 2.98
N GLY A 151 2.22 0.68 2.77
CA GLY A 151 2.54 1.98 3.39
C GLY A 151 3.62 2.78 2.66
N ARG A 152 4.29 2.20 1.66
CA ARG A 152 5.30 2.84 0.82
C ARG A 152 4.84 2.92 -0.64
N PRO A 153 3.78 3.70 -0.93
CA PRO A 153 3.35 3.90 -2.30
C PRO A 153 4.41 4.66 -3.08
N GLU A 154 4.44 4.46 -4.40
CA GLU A 154 5.22 5.27 -5.30
C GLU A 154 4.82 6.76 -5.17
N ARG A 155 5.81 7.65 -5.17
CA ARG A 155 5.63 9.09 -4.96
C ARG A 155 6.22 9.88 -6.12
N HIS A 156 5.46 10.83 -6.64
CA HIS A 156 5.93 11.79 -7.66
C HIS A 156 5.70 13.23 -7.20
N PRO A 157 6.50 14.20 -7.67
CA PRO A 157 6.19 15.60 -7.49
C PRO A 157 4.79 15.92 -8.05
N ALA A 158 4.00 16.69 -7.32
CA ALA A 158 2.71 17.18 -7.78
C ALA A 158 2.87 18.25 -8.87
N THR A 159 4.01 18.92 -8.90
CA THR A 159 4.35 19.93 -9.90
C THR A 159 4.77 19.23 -11.19
N TYR A 160 3.93 19.36 -12.21
CA TYR A 160 4.23 18.88 -13.56
C TYR A 160 4.89 20.02 -14.35
N PRO A 161 6.13 19.88 -14.83
CA PRO A 161 6.73 20.85 -15.72
C PRO A 161 6.08 20.73 -17.10
N ALA A 162 5.21 21.69 -17.44
CA ALA A 162 4.61 21.79 -18.76
C ALA A 162 5.54 22.58 -19.70
N PRO A 163 5.76 22.15 -20.96
CA PRO A 163 6.62 22.84 -21.90
C PRO A 163 6.01 24.13 -22.52
N THR A 164 4.77 24.53 -22.19
CA THR A 164 4.16 25.77 -22.74
C THR A 164 3.06 26.34 -21.82
N ALA A 165 2.95 27.68 -21.77
CA ALA A 165 2.10 28.48 -20.89
C ALA A 165 0.58 28.19 -21.03
N CYS A 166 -0.17 28.35 -19.94
CA CYS A 166 -1.64 28.29 -19.95
C CYS A 166 -2.25 29.48 -19.17
N ALA A 167 -3.49 29.85 -19.49
CA ALA A 167 -4.18 31.06 -19.01
C ALA A 167 -4.85 30.92 -17.62
N THR A 168 -4.73 31.97 -16.80
CA THR A 168 -5.24 32.06 -15.41
C THR A 168 -6.74 32.32 -15.33
N SER A 169 -7.43 31.67 -14.39
CA SER A 169 -8.80 31.99 -13.99
C SER A 169 -8.92 32.08 -12.47
N MET A 170 -9.64 33.08 -11.94
CA MET A 170 -9.78 33.34 -10.51
C MET A 170 -11.16 32.90 -10.01
N ALA A 171 -11.24 32.24 -8.86
CA ALA A 171 -12.49 31.89 -8.19
C ALA A 171 -12.38 32.22 -6.68
N ALA A 172 -13.45 32.78 -6.10
CA ALA A 172 -13.54 33.12 -4.69
C ALA A 172 -14.66 32.29 -4.02
N ILE A 173 -14.38 31.73 -2.84
CA ILE A 173 -15.38 31.02 -2.01
C ILE A 173 -15.37 31.67 -0.62
N ARG A 174 -16.54 31.99 -0.08
CA ARG A 174 -16.70 32.46 1.31
C ARG A 174 -16.33 31.33 2.28
N SER A 175 -15.46 31.61 3.23
CA SER A 175 -15.24 30.74 4.40
C SER A 175 -16.54 30.67 5.22
N ALA A 176 -17.22 29.53 5.17
CA ALA A 176 -18.30 29.21 6.09
C ALA A 176 -17.68 28.70 7.39
N THR A 177 -17.72 29.53 8.43
CA THR A 177 -17.42 29.11 9.80
C THR A 177 -18.54 28.21 10.29
N THR A 178 -18.50 26.92 9.95
CA THR A 178 -19.34 25.93 10.64
C THR A 178 -18.53 25.42 11.82
N GLY A 179 -18.77 25.99 13.00
CA GLY A 179 -18.28 25.43 14.26
C GLY A 179 -18.76 23.99 14.39
N CYS A 180 -17.81 23.04 14.40
CA CYS A 180 -18.06 21.66 14.77
C CYS A 180 -17.10 21.32 15.91
N GLY A 181 -17.66 21.08 17.08
CA GLY A 181 -16.94 20.98 18.35
C GLY A 181 -15.82 19.94 18.32
N ALA A 182 -14.63 20.37 18.74
CA ALA A 182 -13.52 19.49 19.04
C ALA A 182 -13.84 18.65 20.29
N SER A 183 -14.20 17.38 20.09
CA SER A 183 -14.14 16.38 21.13
C SER A 183 -12.68 16.10 21.48
N THR A 184 -12.34 16.36 22.74
CA THR A 184 -11.00 16.25 23.30
C THR A 184 -10.58 14.78 23.39
N ALA A 185 -9.62 14.35 22.58
CA ALA A 185 -8.93 13.08 22.78
C ALA A 185 -7.59 13.36 23.48
N ARG A 186 -7.57 13.18 24.81
CA ARG A 186 -6.33 13.14 25.62
C ARG A 186 -5.35 12.12 25.02
N ARG A 187 -4.16 12.58 24.62
CA ARG A 187 -2.99 11.70 24.49
C ARG A 187 -2.41 11.47 25.89
N ARG A 188 -2.37 10.21 26.32
CA ARG A 188 -1.42 9.73 27.33
C ARG A 188 -0.01 9.86 26.74
N ALA A 189 0.88 10.51 27.47
CA ALA A 189 2.33 10.36 27.33
C ALA A 189 2.80 9.14 28.17
N PRO A 190 3.98 8.55 27.90
CA PRO A 190 4.54 7.45 28.69
C PRO A 190 4.79 7.84 30.15
#